data_AF-A0A257J0U6-F1
#
_entry.id   AF-A0A257J0U6-F1
#
_cell.length_a   1.000
_cell.length_b   1.000
_cell.length_c   1.000
_cell.angle_alpha   90.00
_cell.angle_beta   90.00
_cell.angle_gamma   90.00
#
_symmetry.space_group_name_H-M   'P 1'
#
loop_
_entity.id
_entity.type
_entity.pdbx_description
1 polymer ?
#
loop_
_entity_poly.entity_id
_entity_poly.type
_entity_poly.pdbx_seq_one_letter_code
_entity_poly.pdbx_strand_id
1 'polypeptide(L)'
;MQKKVAIAIPIYKQQLTENDKLSLSQCQKILGEFPIYFIQPEELNIASYKSIIPNSNQISFSPNYFKSIQGYSQLMLSPQFYAKFRNYEYVLIYQTDAYVFSNQLKFWCDKNYDYIGAPWLSKPPLVNGKPIVDMTPWFINKVGNGGFSLRKVRTHYLNTLIFRPFLKFFIKNEDMFWGLFIEWLNPFFKKPNYQEASSFAIEMDKDIAFKYTNGQLPFGVHAWEKYEFEFWKNWVK
;
A
#
# COMPACT_ATOMS: atom_id res chain seq x y z
N MET A 1 -25.33 -2.13 -7.15
CA MET A 1 -24.07 -2.17 -7.92
C MET A 1 -22.91 -1.97 -6.94
N GLN A 2 -21.83 -2.75 -7.07
CA GLN A 2 -20.63 -2.58 -6.24
C GLN A 2 -19.92 -1.28 -6.65
N LYS A 3 -19.44 -0.48 -5.70
CA LYS A 3 -18.66 0.74 -5.98
C LYS A 3 -17.28 0.35 -6.53
N LYS A 4 -16.67 1.18 -7.38
CA LYS A 4 -15.40 0.81 -8.05
C LYS A 4 -14.24 0.71 -7.05
N VAL A 5 -13.96 1.77 -6.31
CA VAL A 5 -12.77 1.84 -5.45
C VAL A 5 -12.98 2.76 -4.25
N ALA A 6 -12.35 2.43 -3.13
CA ALA A 6 -12.17 3.30 -1.97
C ALA A 6 -10.68 3.49 -1.67
N ILE A 7 -10.35 4.57 -0.96
CA ILE A 7 -8.98 4.84 -0.51
C ILE A 7 -8.95 4.62 1.00
N ALA A 8 -8.04 3.78 1.46
CA ALA A 8 -7.79 3.49 2.87
C ALA A 8 -6.45 4.12 3.26
N ILE A 9 -6.49 5.08 4.18
CA ILE A 9 -5.31 5.78 4.69
C ILE A 9 -5.08 5.33 6.13
N PRO A 10 -4.10 4.45 6.40
CA PRO A 10 -3.71 4.11 7.77
C PRO A 10 -3.13 5.33 8.49
N ILE A 11 -3.69 5.67 9.64
CA ILE A 11 -3.27 6.79 10.48
C ILE A 11 -3.12 6.36 11.94
N TYR A 12 -2.10 6.88 12.61
CA TYR A 12 -1.80 6.50 14.00
C TYR A 12 -1.02 7.57 14.79
N LYS A 13 -0.51 8.62 14.13
CA LYS A 13 0.26 9.68 14.79
C LYS A 13 -0.68 10.72 15.40
N GLN A 14 -0.39 11.16 16.62
CA GLN A 14 -1.13 12.27 17.27
C GLN A 14 -0.79 13.63 16.63
N GLN A 15 0.45 13.81 16.21
CA GLN A 15 0.92 15.02 15.54
C GLN A 15 1.39 14.68 14.14
N LEU A 16 0.90 15.43 13.15
CA LEU A 16 1.28 15.30 11.75
C LEU A 16 2.61 16.02 11.50
N THR A 17 3.52 15.37 10.80
CA THR A 17 4.68 16.06 10.21
C THR A 17 4.23 16.91 9.02
N GLU A 18 5.07 17.82 8.54
CA GLU A 18 4.78 18.57 7.30
C GLU A 18 4.64 17.62 6.10
N ASN A 19 5.42 16.54 6.05
CA ASN A 19 5.34 15.55 4.99
C ASN A 19 4.04 14.73 5.06
N ASP A 20 3.55 14.39 6.26
CA ASP A 20 2.23 13.78 6.41
C ASP A 20 1.14 14.73 5.87
N LYS A 21 1.21 16.02 6.21
CA LYS A 21 0.25 17.03 5.71
C LYS A 21 0.30 17.17 4.20
N LEU A 22 1.50 17.17 3.63
CA LEU A 22 1.75 17.26 2.19
C LEU A 22 1.12 16.06 1.45
N SER A 23 1.40 14.86 1.93
CA SER A 23 0.85 13.60 1.41
C SER A 23 -0.68 13.57 1.46
N LEU A 24 -1.28 13.94 2.60
CA LEU A 24 -2.74 13.97 2.79
C LEU A 24 -3.40 15.03 1.90
N SER A 25 -2.80 16.23 1.82
CA SER A 25 -3.31 17.32 0.98
C SER A 25 -3.30 16.95 -0.48
N GLN A 26 -2.23 16.29 -0.93
CA GLN A 26 -2.13 15.79 -2.30
C GLN A 26 -3.14 14.68 -2.58
N CYS A 27 -3.32 13.73 -1.66
CA CYS A 27 -4.34 12.69 -1.79
C CYS A 27 -5.74 13.31 -1.95
N GLN A 28 -6.09 14.29 -1.12
CA GLN A 28 -7.36 15.01 -1.23
C GLN A 28 -7.48 15.77 -2.55
N LYS A 29 -6.41 16.44 -3.00
CA LYS A 29 -6.39 17.23 -4.23
C LYS A 29 -6.59 16.36 -5.48
N ILE A 30 -5.90 15.23 -5.56
CA ILE A 30 -5.86 14.40 -6.78
C ILE A 30 -6.93 13.32 -6.77
N LEU A 31 -7.22 12.74 -5.60
CA LEU A 31 -8.09 11.57 -5.45
C LEU A 31 -9.31 11.84 -4.56
N GLY A 32 -9.59 13.09 -4.19
CA GLY A 32 -10.72 13.47 -3.34
C GLY A 32 -12.11 13.20 -3.93
N GLU A 33 -12.20 12.86 -5.22
CA GLU A 33 -13.47 12.38 -5.82
C GLU A 33 -13.86 10.96 -5.35
N PHE A 34 -12.89 10.18 -4.85
CA PHE A 34 -13.13 8.82 -4.37
C PHE A 34 -13.44 8.83 -2.86
N PRO A 35 -14.23 7.87 -2.36
CA PRO A 35 -14.44 7.72 -0.92
C PRO A 35 -13.12 7.43 -0.19
N ILE A 36 -12.70 8.37 0.65
CA ILE A 36 -11.52 8.23 1.51
C ILE A 36 -11.95 7.74 2.90
N TYR A 37 -11.21 6.79 3.46
CA TYR A 37 -11.40 6.23 4.79
C TYR A 37 -10.09 6.33 5.56
N PHE A 38 -10.14 6.98 6.73
CA PHE A 38 -9.09 6.86 7.72
C PHE A 38 -9.22 5.53 8.46
N ILE A 39 -8.14 4.75 8.44
CA ILE A 39 -7.99 3.49 9.16
C ILE A 39 -7.17 3.79 10.41
N GLN A 40 -7.80 3.76 11.57
CA GLN A 40 -7.24 4.34 12.79
C GLN A 40 -7.33 3.39 13.99
N PRO A 41 -6.47 3.54 15.02
CA PRO A 41 -6.73 2.94 16.30
C PRO A 41 -7.98 3.57 16.94
N GLU A 42 -8.66 2.81 17.78
CA GLU A 42 -9.65 3.36 18.69
C GLU A 42 -9.05 4.56 19.46
N GLU A 43 -9.84 5.62 19.63
CA GLU A 43 -9.48 6.82 20.43
C GLU A 43 -8.40 7.76 19.86
N LEU A 44 -7.97 7.60 18.60
CA LEU A 44 -7.11 8.61 17.96
C LEU A 44 -7.84 9.95 17.80
N ASN A 45 -7.22 11.06 18.25
CA ASN A 45 -7.70 12.39 17.90
C ASN A 45 -7.34 12.70 16.45
N ILE A 46 -8.36 12.82 15.59
CA ILE A 46 -8.16 13.05 14.17
C ILE A 46 -8.48 14.46 13.69
N ALA A 47 -8.60 15.44 14.59
CA ALA A 47 -8.95 16.81 14.22
C ALA A 47 -8.01 17.38 13.14
N SER A 48 -6.69 17.17 13.28
CA SER A 48 -5.69 17.61 12.31
C SER A 48 -5.75 16.88 10.96
N TYR A 49 -6.18 15.62 10.95
CA TYR A 49 -6.41 14.88 9.70
C TYR A 49 -7.69 15.37 9.01
N LYS A 50 -8.73 15.62 9.79
CA LYS A 50 -10.02 16.13 9.34
C LYS A 50 -9.97 17.56 8.81
N SER A 51 -9.06 18.39 9.31
CA SER A 51 -8.85 19.72 8.73
C SER A 51 -8.28 19.65 7.30
N ILE A 52 -7.58 18.56 6.95
CA ILE A 52 -6.99 18.36 5.60
C ILE A 52 -7.96 17.61 4.69
N ILE A 53 -8.64 16.57 5.21
CA ILE A 53 -9.60 15.74 4.48
C ILE A 53 -10.95 15.73 5.21
N PRO A 54 -11.76 16.80 5.11
CA PRO A 54 -13.00 16.95 5.89
C PRO A 54 -14.00 15.83 5.67
N ASN A 55 -14.18 15.43 4.40
CA ASN A 55 -15.19 14.47 3.96
C ASN A 55 -14.75 12.99 4.08
N SER A 56 -13.62 12.73 4.76
CA SER A 56 -13.17 11.36 5.04
C SER A 56 -14.18 10.58 5.87
N ASN A 57 -14.21 9.27 5.70
CA ASN A 57 -14.89 8.34 6.59
C ASN A 57 -13.88 7.79 7.62
N GLN A 58 -14.38 7.09 8.64
CA GLN A 58 -13.53 6.49 9.68
C GLN A 58 -13.85 5.01 9.84
N ILE A 59 -12.81 4.19 9.96
CA ILE A 59 -12.90 2.79 10.37
C ILE A 59 -11.86 2.57 11.46
N SER A 60 -12.34 2.26 12.66
CA SER A 60 -11.48 1.97 13.80
C SER A 60 -11.18 0.48 13.92
N PHE A 61 -9.97 0.18 14.39
CA PHE A 61 -9.51 -1.15 14.78
C PHE A 61 -8.76 -1.08 16.11
N SER A 62 -8.49 -2.24 16.70
CA SER A 62 -7.72 -2.34 17.95
C SER A 62 -6.39 -1.59 17.85
N PRO A 63 -6.00 -0.80 18.87
CA PRO A 63 -4.73 -0.06 18.88
C PRO A 63 -3.49 -0.93 18.66
N ASN A 64 -3.55 -2.22 18.97
CA ASN A 64 -2.43 -3.15 18.80
C ASN A 64 -1.96 -3.27 17.34
N TYR A 65 -2.85 -3.08 16.36
CA TYR A 65 -2.49 -3.10 14.95
C TYR A 65 -1.62 -1.92 14.51
N PHE A 66 -1.52 -0.86 15.32
CA PHE A 66 -0.83 0.38 14.97
C PHE A 66 0.44 0.60 15.80
N LYS A 67 0.80 -0.34 16.68
CA LYS A 67 1.98 -0.23 17.57
C LYS A 67 3.29 -0.68 16.91
N SER A 68 3.22 -1.46 15.83
CA SER A 68 4.41 -2.01 15.17
C SER A 68 4.11 -2.42 13.73
N ILE A 69 5.18 -2.61 12.94
CA ILE A 69 5.10 -3.18 11.59
C ILE A 69 4.36 -4.52 11.61
N GLN A 70 4.67 -5.39 12.59
CA GLN A 70 3.99 -6.69 12.70
C GLN A 70 2.50 -6.55 13.01
N GLY A 71 2.12 -5.61 13.88
CA GLY A 71 0.71 -5.30 14.13
C GLY A 71 0.01 -4.85 12.84
N TYR A 72 0.65 -3.97 12.07
CA TYR A 72 0.09 -3.51 10.80
C TYR A 72 -0.06 -4.66 9.79
N SER A 73 0.96 -5.52 9.68
CA SER A 73 0.92 -6.72 8.84
C SER A 73 -0.25 -7.64 9.21
N GLN A 74 -0.49 -7.85 10.51
CA GLN A 74 -1.62 -8.64 10.98
C GLN A 74 -2.96 -8.04 10.54
N LEU A 75 -3.12 -6.72 10.57
CA LEU A 75 -4.33 -6.05 10.08
C LEU A 75 -4.50 -6.24 8.56
N MET A 76 -3.43 -6.06 7.79
CA MET A 76 -3.42 -6.23 6.34
C MET A 76 -3.63 -7.67 5.86
N LEU A 77 -3.40 -8.65 6.74
CA LEU A 77 -3.64 -10.08 6.53
C LEU A 77 -4.94 -10.56 7.19
N SER A 78 -5.73 -9.64 7.76
CA SER A 78 -6.97 -9.97 8.44
C SER A 78 -8.18 -9.94 7.49
N PRO A 79 -9.10 -10.91 7.57
CA PRO A 79 -10.36 -10.82 6.83
C PRO A 79 -11.24 -9.67 7.33
N GLN A 80 -11.07 -9.23 8.59
CA GLN A 80 -11.81 -8.12 9.18
C GLN A 80 -11.54 -6.80 8.44
N PHE A 81 -10.32 -6.57 7.99
CA PHE A 81 -9.98 -5.38 7.20
C PHE A 81 -10.77 -5.34 5.89
N TYR A 82 -10.63 -6.38 5.06
CA TYR A 82 -11.30 -6.43 3.75
C TYR A 82 -12.83 -6.52 3.87
N ALA A 83 -13.35 -7.09 4.97
CA ALA A 83 -14.78 -7.12 5.25
C ALA A 83 -15.41 -5.71 5.28
N LYS A 84 -14.67 -4.69 5.75
CA LYS A 84 -15.12 -3.29 5.81
C LYS A 84 -15.27 -2.64 4.43
N PHE A 85 -14.59 -3.19 3.42
CA PHE A 85 -14.58 -2.67 2.06
C PHE A 85 -15.38 -3.51 1.06
N ARG A 86 -16.15 -4.52 1.49
CA ARG A 86 -16.88 -5.44 0.58
C ARG A 86 -17.82 -4.77 -0.42
N ASN A 87 -18.29 -3.56 -0.13
CA ASN A 87 -19.11 -2.77 -1.06
C ASN A 87 -18.30 -2.15 -2.21
N TYR A 88 -16.98 -2.30 -2.21
CA TYR A 88 -16.05 -1.84 -3.23
C TYR A 88 -15.39 -3.01 -3.96
N GLU A 89 -15.12 -2.86 -5.26
CA GLU A 89 -14.33 -3.82 -6.03
C GLU A 89 -12.85 -3.77 -5.58
N TYR A 90 -12.34 -2.55 -5.38
CA TYR A 90 -10.96 -2.27 -5.03
C TYR A 90 -10.83 -1.41 -3.77
N VAL A 91 -9.69 -1.55 -3.09
CA VAL A 91 -9.21 -0.60 -2.08
C VAL A 91 -7.77 -0.21 -2.41
N LEU A 92 -7.50 1.09 -2.47
CA LEU A 92 -6.15 1.64 -2.53
C LEU A 92 -5.67 1.87 -1.10
N ILE A 93 -4.61 1.18 -0.70
CA ILE A 93 -3.85 1.54 0.51
C ILE A 93 -2.97 2.73 0.16
N TYR A 94 -3.05 3.79 0.95
CA TYR A 94 -2.29 5.02 0.79
C TYR A 94 -1.74 5.43 2.16
N GLN A 95 -0.49 5.06 2.47
CA GLN A 95 0.19 5.47 3.70
C GLN A 95 0.61 6.96 3.63
N THR A 96 0.84 7.59 4.77
CA THR A 96 1.11 9.04 4.84
C THR A 96 2.51 9.44 4.34
N ASP A 97 3.34 8.46 4.02
CA ASP A 97 4.60 8.58 3.29
C ASP A 97 4.47 8.16 1.82
N ALA A 98 3.24 8.05 1.29
CA ALA A 98 2.95 7.94 -0.14
C ALA A 98 2.60 9.31 -0.75
N TYR A 99 2.81 9.46 -2.06
CA TYR A 99 2.42 10.67 -2.80
C TYR A 99 1.93 10.29 -4.21
N VAL A 100 0.76 10.78 -4.59
CA VAL A 100 0.15 10.56 -5.92
C VAL A 100 0.45 11.74 -6.85
N PHE A 101 0.93 11.46 -8.06
CA PHE A 101 1.29 12.50 -9.04
C PHE A 101 0.14 12.89 -9.98
N SER A 102 -0.77 11.95 -10.27
CA SER A 102 -1.89 12.17 -11.19
C SER A 102 -3.05 11.22 -10.87
N ASN A 103 -4.28 11.54 -11.27
CA ASN A 103 -5.42 10.66 -11.03
C ASN A 103 -5.49 9.56 -12.10
N GLN A 104 -4.88 8.40 -11.80
CA GLN A 104 -4.93 7.21 -12.65
C GLN A 104 -5.67 6.04 -11.97
N LEU A 105 -6.41 6.30 -10.89
CA LEU A 105 -6.90 5.23 -10.01
C LEU A 105 -7.89 4.30 -10.73
N LYS A 106 -8.83 4.86 -11.53
CA LYS A 106 -9.77 4.06 -12.33
C LYS A 106 -9.04 3.21 -13.37
N PHE A 107 -8.07 3.79 -14.08
CA PHE A 107 -7.24 3.07 -15.05
C PHE A 107 -6.60 1.84 -14.42
N TRP A 108 -5.99 1.96 -13.23
CA TRP A 108 -5.38 0.83 -12.54
C TRP A 108 -6.39 -0.20 -12.03
N CYS A 109 -7.61 0.22 -11.67
CA CYS A 109 -8.68 -0.73 -11.35
C CYS A 109 -9.12 -1.52 -12.59
N ASP A 110 -9.17 -0.87 -13.76
CA ASP A 110 -9.63 -1.49 -15.02
C ASP A 110 -8.61 -2.47 -15.61
N LYS A 111 -7.34 -2.40 -15.18
CA LYS A 111 -6.34 -3.45 -15.43
C LYS A 111 -6.70 -4.80 -14.79
N ASN A 112 -7.66 -4.84 -13.87
CA ASN A 112 -8.25 -6.06 -13.34
C ASN A 112 -7.27 -6.98 -12.57
N TYR A 113 -6.17 -6.44 -12.06
CA TYR A 113 -5.25 -7.15 -11.17
C TYR A 113 -5.86 -7.41 -9.80
N ASP A 114 -5.39 -8.43 -9.11
CA ASP A 114 -5.73 -8.68 -7.71
C ASP A 114 -4.91 -7.78 -6.80
N TYR A 115 -3.61 -7.64 -7.08
CA TYR A 115 -2.69 -6.80 -6.33
C TYR A 115 -1.73 -6.07 -7.27
N ILE A 116 -1.47 -4.81 -6.97
CA ILE A 116 -0.38 -4.03 -7.56
C ILE A 116 0.16 -3.05 -6.53
N GLY A 117 1.47 -2.96 -6.43
CA GLY A 117 2.22 -2.03 -5.59
C GLY A 117 3.58 -1.75 -6.25
N ALA A 118 4.51 -1.10 -5.54
CA ALA A 118 5.83 -0.84 -6.11
C ALA A 118 6.63 -2.15 -6.25
N PRO A 119 7.34 -2.38 -7.37
CA PRO A 119 8.18 -3.56 -7.53
C PRO A 119 9.49 -3.44 -6.74
N TRP A 120 10.02 -4.56 -6.26
CA TRP A 120 11.41 -4.66 -5.82
C TRP A 120 12.30 -4.96 -7.02
N LEU A 121 12.89 -3.92 -7.62
CA LEU A 121 13.74 -4.05 -8.81
C LEU A 121 15.14 -4.59 -8.48
N SER A 122 15.59 -4.34 -7.25
CA SER A 122 16.78 -4.94 -6.67
C SER A 122 16.46 -5.70 -5.38
N LYS A 123 17.49 -6.33 -4.81
CA LYS A 123 17.38 -7.05 -3.55
C LYS A 123 17.08 -6.05 -2.42
N PRO A 124 16.00 -6.22 -1.64
CA PRO A 124 15.70 -5.31 -0.55
C PRO A 124 16.83 -5.34 0.51
N PRO A 125 17.12 -4.22 1.17
CA PRO A 125 18.14 -4.15 2.20
C PRO A 125 17.79 -5.10 3.36
N LEU A 126 18.80 -5.79 3.89
CA LEU A 126 18.62 -6.69 5.03
C LEU A 126 18.30 -5.85 6.27
N VAL A 127 17.08 -6.01 6.79
CA VAL A 127 16.68 -5.45 8.07
C VAL A 127 17.06 -6.49 9.15
N ASN A 128 18.21 -6.29 9.78
CA ASN A 128 18.81 -7.10 10.87
C ASN A 128 19.65 -8.34 10.45
N GLY A 129 20.96 -8.22 10.63
CA GLY A 129 21.91 -9.35 10.56
C GLY A 129 21.93 -10.11 9.23
N LYS A 130 22.84 -11.07 9.10
CA LYS A 130 22.76 -12.05 8.00
C LYS A 130 21.84 -13.18 8.45
N PRO A 131 20.68 -13.39 7.81
CA PRO A 131 19.85 -14.55 8.11
C PRO A 131 20.60 -15.84 7.75
N ILE A 132 20.25 -16.95 8.40
CA ILE A 132 20.80 -18.29 8.12
C ILE A 132 20.52 -18.68 6.65
N VAL A 133 19.36 -18.29 6.13
CA VAL A 133 18.97 -18.46 4.73
C VAL A 133 18.56 -17.10 4.18
N ASP A 134 19.26 -16.64 3.15
CA ASP A 134 18.96 -15.39 2.47
C ASP A 134 17.88 -15.58 1.40
N MET A 135 16.64 -15.23 1.75
CA MET A 135 15.49 -15.29 0.85
C MET A 135 15.28 -14.01 0.04
N THR A 136 16.09 -12.96 0.28
CA THR A 136 15.92 -11.67 -0.40
C THR A 136 16.09 -11.71 -1.93
N PRO A 137 16.87 -12.63 -2.55
CA PRO A 137 16.90 -12.75 -4.01
C PRO A 137 15.55 -13.13 -4.62
N TRP A 138 14.66 -13.79 -3.88
CA TRP A 138 13.33 -14.17 -4.37
C TRP A 138 12.38 -12.98 -4.52
N PHE A 139 12.74 -11.81 -3.98
CA PHE A 139 11.98 -10.57 -4.13
C PHE A 139 12.33 -9.81 -5.41
N ILE A 140 13.48 -10.10 -6.03
CA ILE A 140 13.89 -9.39 -7.24
C ILE A 140 12.81 -9.57 -8.32
N ASN A 141 12.40 -8.45 -8.91
CA ASN A 141 11.37 -8.36 -9.94
C ASN A 141 9.96 -8.78 -9.48
N LYS A 142 9.71 -8.82 -8.17
CA LYS A 142 8.39 -9.09 -7.61
C LYS A 142 7.67 -7.80 -7.25
N VAL A 143 6.35 -7.83 -7.46
CA VAL A 143 5.45 -6.72 -7.15
C VAL A 143 4.98 -6.86 -5.71
N GLY A 144 5.26 -5.85 -4.89
CA GLY A 144 4.95 -5.82 -3.45
C GLY A 144 4.85 -4.39 -2.93
N ASN A 145 5.44 -4.09 -1.77
CA ASN A 145 5.41 -2.77 -1.11
C ASN A 145 3.99 -2.23 -0.87
N GLY A 146 3.39 -2.70 0.21
CA GLY A 146 1.97 -2.56 0.50
C GLY A 146 1.51 -1.14 0.87
N GLY A 147 2.43 -0.22 1.13
CA GLY A 147 2.13 1.12 1.63
C GLY A 147 1.47 2.07 0.62
N PHE A 148 1.74 1.87 -0.67
CA PHE A 148 0.94 2.41 -1.76
C PHE A 148 0.59 1.26 -2.71
N SER A 149 -0.58 0.64 -2.49
CA SER A 149 -0.96 -0.58 -3.21
C SER A 149 -2.46 -0.64 -3.49
N LEU A 150 -2.83 -1.08 -4.69
CA LEU A 150 -4.21 -1.32 -5.08
C LEU A 150 -4.54 -2.81 -4.92
N ARG A 151 -5.61 -3.09 -4.17
CA ARG A 151 -5.99 -4.44 -3.76
C ARG A 151 -7.43 -4.73 -4.14
N LYS A 152 -7.66 -5.81 -4.87
CA LYS A 152 -9.00 -6.29 -5.17
C LYS A 152 -9.60 -6.91 -3.92
N VAL A 153 -10.68 -6.30 -3.43
CA VAL A 153 -11.24 -6.58 -2.10
C VAL A 153 -11.68 -8.04 -1.99
N ARG A 154 -12.38 -8.54 -3.01
CA ARG A 154 -12.93 -9.90 -2.99
C ARG A 154 -11.83 -10.96 -2.87
N THR A 155 -10.79 -10.88 -3.69
CA THR A 155 -9.72 -11.88 -3.69
C THR A 155 -8.87 -11.79 -2.42
N HIS A 156 -8.59 -10.58 -1.93
CA HIS A 156 -7.91 -10.44 -0.64
C HIS A 156 -8.73 -10.99 0.54
N TYR A 157 -10.03 -10.70 0.58
CA TYR A 157 -10.92 -11.23 1.61
C TYR A 157 -11.00 -12.77 1.58
N LEU A 158 -11.14 -13.38 0.40
CA LEU A 158 -11.20 -14.83 0.28
C LEU A 158 -9.87 -15.50 0.65
N ASN A 159 -8.73 -14.97 0.18
CA ASN A 159 -7.42 -15.53 0.51
C ASN A 159 -7.10 -15.41 2.01
N THR A 160 -7.48 -14.31 2.67
CA THR A 160 -7.31 -14.17 4.13
C THR A 160 -8.21 -15.11 4.94
N LEU A 161 -9.36 -15.53 4.41
CA LEU A 161 -10.19 -16.58 5.00
C LEU A 161 -9.61 -17.98 4.78
N ILE A 162 -9.26 -18.31 3.53
CA ILE A 162 -8.75 -19.64 3.13
C ILE A 162 -7.44 -19.94 3.86
N PHE A 163 -6.51 -19.00 3.86
CA PHE A 163 -5.19 -19.18 4.46
C PHE A 163 -5.13 -18.73 5.93
N ARG A 164 -6.27 -18.48 6.57
CA ARG A 164 -6.32 -18.04 7.97
C ARG A 164 -5.50 -18.90 8.94
N PRO A 165 -5.51 -20.25 8.88
CA PRO A 165 -4.69 -21.07 9.76
C PRO A 165 -3.19 -20.79 9.59
N PHE A 166 -2.72 -20.62 8.35
CA PHE A 166 -1.34 -20.28 8.04
C PHE A 166 -0.99 -18.85 8.48
N LEU A 167 -1.85 -17.88 8.14
CA LEU A 167 -1.66 -16.47 8.46
C LEU A 167 -1.62 -16.18 9.97
N LYS A 168 -2.33 -16.99 10.78
CA LYS A 168 -2.31 -16.87 12.25
C LYS A 168 -0.90 -17.03 12.83
N PHE A 169 -0.06 -17.87 12.21
CA PHE A 169 1.32 -18.13 12.64
C PHE A 169 2.36 -17.42 11.76
N PHE A 170 1.90 -16.61 10.81
CA PHE A 170 2.77 -15.87 9.91
C PHE A 170 3.30 -14.62 10.61
N ILE A 171 4.57 -14.67 11.02
CA ILE A 171 5.25 -13.59 11.78
C ILE A 171 5.89 -12.54 10.85
N LYS A 172 5.96 -12.83 9.55
CA LYS A 172 6.60 -11.96 8.56
C LYS A 172 5.70 -10.80 8.12
N ASN A 173 6.32 -9.82 7.47
CA ASN A 173 5.64 -8.66 6.89
C ASN A 173 4.60 -9.09 5.83
N GLU A 174 3.45 -8.41 5.74
CA GLU A 174 2.39 -8.69 4.77
C GLU A 174 2.88 -8.65 3.32
N ASP A 175 3.90 -7.85 3.04
CA ASP A 175 4.55 -7.74 1.75
C ASP A 175 5.19 -9.04 1.31
N MET A 176 5.69 -9.86 2.25
CA MET A 176 6.14 -11.21 1.92
C MET A 176 4.98 -12.10 1.48
N PHE A 177 3.81 -11.94 2.10
CA PHE A 177 2.65 -12.75 1.76
C PHE A 177 2.06 -12.35 0.41
N TRP A 178 1.64 -11.08 0.24
CA TRP A 178 1.03 -10.59 -1.00
C TRP A 178 2.03 -10.48 -2.15
N GLY A 179 3.30 -10.22 -1.85
CA GLY A 179 4.37 -10.09 -2.84
C GLY A 179 4.94 -11.42 -3.33
N LEU A 180 4.98 -12.46 -2.48
CA LEU A 180 5.61 -13.74 -2.82
C LEU A 180 4.71 -14.95 -2.58
N PHE A 181 4.37 -15.23 -1.32
CA PHE A 181 3.75 -16.52 -0.96
C PHE A 181 2.39 -16.73 -1.60
N ILE A 182 1.63 -15.67 -1.84
CA ILE A 182 0.30 -15.78 -2.46
C ILE A 182 0.36 -16.39 -3.85
N GLU A 183 1.43 -16.18 -4.62
CA GLU A 183 1.58 -16.76 -5.96
C GLU A 183 1.72 -18.28 -5.89
N TRP A 184 2.36 -18.80 -4.83
CA TRP A 184 2.52 -20.24 -4.62
C TRP A 184 1.24 -20.89 -4.09
N LEU A 185 0.51 -20.17 -3.23
CA LEU A 185 -0.70 -20.68 -2.58
C LEU A 185 -1.94 -20.54 -3.46
N ASN A 186 -1.99 -19.52 -4.33
CA ASN A 186 -3.09 -19.23 -5.24
C ASN A 186 -2.53 -18.84 -6.62
N PRO A 187 -2.36 -19.80 -7.54
CA PRO A 187 -1.79 -19.54 -8.87
C PRO A 187 -2.68 -18.68 -9.78
N PHE A 188 -3.95 -18.44 -9.39
CA PHE A 188 -4.86 -17.57 -10.11
C PHE A 188 -4.83 -16.11 -9.62
N PHE A 189 -4.01 -15.81 -8.60
CA PHE A 189 -3.87 -14.45 -8.07
C PHE A 189 -3.10 -13.57 -9.05
N LYS A 190 -3.77 -12.57 -9.63
CA LYS A 190 -3.25 -11.77 -10.74
C LYS A 190 -2.44 -10.58 -10.25
N LYS A 191 -1.20 -10.48 -10.74
CA LYS A 191 -0.34 -9.31 -10.58
C LYS A 191 0.30 -8.93 -11.92
N PRO A 192 0.62 -7.65 -12.16
CA PRO A 192 1.42 -7.26 -13.31
C PRO A 192 2.86 -7.78 -13.16
N ASN A 193 3.62 -7.69 -14.26
CA ASN A 193 5.08 -7.77 -14.17
C ASN A 193 5.67 -6.50 -13.53
N TYR A 194 6.95 -6.56 -13.16
CA TYR A 194 7.64 -5.45 -12.48
C TYR A 194 7.81 -4.21 -13.37
N GLN A 195 7.89 -4.38 -14.70
CA GLN A 195 7.99 -3.24 -15.62
C GLN A 195 6.70 -2.41 -15.60
N GLU A 196 5.54 -3.05 -15.75
CA GLU A 196 4.24 -2.36 -15.67
C GLU A 196 3.99 -1.82 -14.26
N ALA A 197 4.37 -2.56 -13.21
CA ALA A 197 4.24 -2.09 -11.83
C ALA A 197 5.06 -0.82 -11.55
N SER A 198 6.17 -0.61 -12.26
CA SER A 198 6.99 0.60 -12.15
C SER A 198 6.24 1.86 -12.62
N SER A 199 5.24 1.73 -13.50
CA SER A 199 4.33 2.83 -13.86
C SER A 199 3.25 3.08 -12.81
N PHE A 200 2.94 2.10 -11.95
CA PHE A 200 2.01 2.27 -10.84
C PHE A 200 2.67 2.97 -9.67
N ALA A 201 3.79 2.42 -9.19
CA ALA A 201 4.48 3.00 -8.06
C ALA A 201 5.98 2.72 -8.05
N ILE A 202 6.72 3.64 -7.43
CA ILE A 202 8.14 3.51 -7.14
C ILE A 202 8.33 3.65 -5.62
N GLU A 203 9.20 2.83 -5.04
CA GLU A 203 9.66 2.97 -3.64
C GLU A 203 11.18 3.08 -3.60
N MET A 204 11.86 2.14 -4.24
CA MET A 204 13.33 2.10 -4.36
C MET A 204 13.76 2.07 -5.82
N ASP A 205 15.08 2.13 -6.06
CA ASP A 205 15.70 1.91 -7.38
C ASP A 205 15.17 2.83 -8.48
N LYS A 206 15.02 4.13 -8.18
CA LYS A 206 14.44 5.11 -9.12
C LYS A 206 15.05 5.00 -10.51
N ASP A 207 16.37 4.91 -10.63
CA ASP A 207 17.06 4.97 -11.93
C ASP A 207 16.79 3.72 -12.78
N ILE A 208 16.45 2.60 -12.15
CA ILE A 208 16.00 1.39 -12.84
C ILE A 208 14.52 1.54 -13.19
N ALA A 209 13.68 1.98 -12.26
CA ALA A 209 12.25 2.16 -12.48
C ALA A 209 11.97 3.15 -13.63
N PHE A 210 12.69 4.27 -13.69
CA PHE A 210 12.54 5.28 -14.73
C PHE A 210 12.93 4.78 -16.13
N LYS A 211 13.73 3.71 -16.26
CA LYS A 211 13.96 3.05 -17.55
C LYS A 211 12.70 2.33 -18.04
N TYR A 212 11.92 1.75 -17.13
CA TYR A 212 10.67 1.07 -17.47
C TYR A 212 9.49 2.03 -17.68
N THR A 213 9.56 3.24 -17.12
CA THR A 213 8.55 4.28 -17.35
C THR A 213 8.91 5.27 -18.46
N ASN A 214 10.01 5.05 -19.20
CA ASN A 214 10.51 5.99 -20.22
C ASN A 214 10.70 7.41 -19.69
N GLY A 215 11.21 7.56 -18.46
CA GLY A 215 11.41 8.87 -17.84
C GLY A 215 10.16 9.50 -17.23
N GLN A 216 8.99 8.88 -17.35
CA GLN A 216 7.72 9.43 -16.85
C GLN A 216 7.52 9.14 -15.37
N LEU A 217 6.83 10.05 -14.67
CA LEU A 217 6.41 9.82 -13.28
C LEU A 217 5.40 8.67 -13.21
N PRO A 218 5.48 7.83 -12.17
CA PRO A 218 4.49 6.80 -11.91
C PRO A 218 3.15 7.42 -11.47
N PHE A 219 2.12 6.59 -11.25
CA PHE A 219 0.89 7.03 -10.60
C PHE A 219 1.16 7.57 -9.19
N GLY A 220 2.02 6.91 -8.41
CA GLY A 220 2.49 7.42 -7.12
C GLY A 220 3.87 6.94 -6.72
N VAL A 221 4.34 7.42 -5.58
CA VAL A 221 5.58 7.00 -4.92
C VAL A 221 5.26 6.62 -3.48
N HIS A 222 6.00 5.67 -2.91
CA HIS A 222 5.92 5.27 -1.51
C HIS A 222 7.27 5.43 -0.81
N ALA A 223 7.25 5.71 0.50
CA ALA A 223 8.42 5.92 1.34
C ALA A 223 9.45 6.90 0.74
N TRP A 224 8.96 7.95 0.06
CA TRP A 224 9.79 8.92 -0.66
C TRP A 224 10.71 9.75 0.25
N GLU A 225 10.38 9.83 1.55
CA GLU A 225 11.23 10.43 2.58
C GLU A 225 12.45 9.56 2.90
N LYS A 226 12.29 8.23 2.80
CA LYS A 226 13.30 7.24 3.16
C LYS A 226 14.26 6.95 2.02
N TYR A 227 13.72 6.90 0.79
CA TYR A 227 14.47 6.50 -0.39
C TYR A 227 14.52 7.65 -1.39
N GLU A 228 15.73 7.97 -1.86
CA GLU A 228 15.93 8.95 -2.95
C GLU A 228 15.31 10.34 -2.68
N PHE A 229 15.28 10.78 -1.41
CA PHE A 229 14.64 12.03 -0.98
C PHE A 229 15.08 13.25 -1.79
N GLU A 230 16.39 13.36 -2.09
CA GLU A 230 16.96 14.47 -2.87
C GLU A 230 16.36 14.60 -4.27
N PHE A 231 15.95 13.47 -4.85
CA PHE A 231 15.22 13.45 -6.11
C PHE A 231 13.74 13.82 -5.89
N TRP A 232 13.07 13.13 -4.96
CA TRP A 232 11.62 13.27 -4.78
C TRP A 232 11.17 14.63 -4.25
N LYS A 233 11.99 15.32 -3.44
CA LYS A 233 11.67 16.67 -2.94
C LYS A 233 11.42 17.70 -4.04
N ASN A 234 11.90 17.45 -5.26
CA ASN A 234 11.65 18.32 -6.42
C ASN A 234 10.27 18.09 -7.06
N TRP A 235 9.63 16.95 -6.76
CA TRP A 235 8.37 16.50 -7.36
C TRP A 235 7.22 16.47 -6.36
N VAL A 236 7.50 16.22 -5.09
CA VAL A 236 6.54 16.25 -3.99
C VAL A 236 6.39 17.70 -3.52
N LYS A 237 5.24 18.31 -3.82
CA LYS A 237 4.93 19.72 -3.56
C LYS A 237 3.52 19.92 -3.02
#